data_AF-A0A6B3GIC5-F1
#
_entry.id   AF-A0A6B3GIC5-F1
#
_cell.length_a   1.000
_cell.length_b   1.000
_cell.length_c   1.000
_cell.angle_alpha   90.00
_cell.angle_beta   90.00
_cell.angle_gamma   90.00
#
_symmetry.space_group_name_H-M   'P 1'
#
loop_
_entity.id
_entity.type
_entity.pdbx_description
1 polymer ?
#
loop_
_entity_poly.entity_id
_entity_poly.type
_entity_poly.pdbx_seq_one_letter_code
_entity_poly.pdbx_strand_id
1 'polypeptide(L)' 'AELVLNIGRGEGASVAEMVDLILDVTGRTGLPPVSESRRPGDPARVVASVDAIAAELDWSARYGMRTMVESAWAG' A
#
# COMPACT_ATOMS: atom_id res chain seq x y z
N ALA A 1 28.20 2.96 14.18
CA ALA A 1 27.61 2.94 12.83
C ALA A 1 26.13 3.22 12.96
N GLU A 2 25.55 4.01 12.08
CA GLU A 2 24.10 4.26 12.03
C GLU A 2 23.45 3.17 11.17
N LEU A 3 22.31 2.63 11.61
CA LEU A 3 21.53 1.65 10.86
C LEU A 3 20.29 2.34 10.29
N VAL A 4 20.24 2.47 8.96
CA VAL A 4 19.13 3.09 8.23
C VAL A 4 18.48 2.03 7.36
N LEU A 5 17.18 1.80 7.57
CA LEU A 5 16.43 0.73 6.92
C LEU A 5 15.12 1.26 6.33
N ASN A 6 14.77 0.76 5.14
CA ASN A 6 13.45 0.98 4.58
C ASN A 6 12.43 0.08 5.29
N ILE A 7 11.25 0.61 5.58
CA ILE A 7 10.12 -0.15 6.11
C ILE A 7 9.02 -0.13 5.06
N GLY A 8 8.61 -1.31 4.60
CA GLY A 8 7.54 -1.47 3.63
C GLY A 8 7.24 -2.94 3.33
N ARG A 9 6.37 -3.21 2.36
CA ARG A 9 6.00 -4.58 1.97
C ARG A 9 6.87 -5.18 0.87
N GLY A 10 7.74 -4.40 0.21
CA GLY A 10 8.45 -4.84 -0.99
C GLY A 10 7.60 -4.88 -2.27
N GLU A 11 6.27 -4.79 -2.12
CA GLU A 11 5.29 -4.86 -3.19
C GLU A 11 4.58 -3.52 -3.36
N GLY A 12 4.43 -3.09 -4.62
CA GLY A 12 3.64 -1.91 -4.97
C GLY A 12 2.16 -2.25 -5.15
N ALA A 13 1.32 -1.22 -5.03
CA ALA A 13 -0.09 -1.27 -5.40
C ALA A 13 -0.45 0.01 -6.15
N SER A 14 -1.26 -0.11 -7.18
CA SER A 14 -1.81 1.04 -7.88
C SER A 14 -2.98 1.65 -7.10
N VAL A 15 -3.27 2.92 -7.40
CA VAL A 15 -4.46 3.60 -6.86
C VAL A 15 -5.74 2.88 -7.31
N ALA A 16 -5.79 2.38 -8.54
CA ALA A 16 -6.94 1.66 -9.07
C ALA A 16 -7.22 0.37 -8.28
N GLU A 17 -6.20 -0.48 -8.07
CA GLU A 17 -6.33 -1.70 -7.26
C GLU A 17 -6.77 -1.39 -5.82
N MET A 18 -6.27 -0.30 -5.25
CA MET A 18 -6.68 0.12 -3.90
C MET A 18 -8.15 0.56 -3.86
N VAL A 19 -8.59 1.33 -4.84
CA VAL A 19 -9.99 1.75 -4.96
C VAL A 19 -10.90 0.55 -5.13
N ASP A 20 -10.57 -0.37 -6.04
CA ASP A 20 -11.36 -1.59 -6.26
C ASP A 20 -11.53 -2.40 -4.97
N LEU A 21 -10.43 -2.55 -4.21
CA LEU A 21 -10.45 -3.25 -2.94
C LEU A 21 -11.28 -2.53 -1.86
N ILE A 22 -11.22 -1.20 -1.81
CA ILE A 22 -12.05 -0.40 -0.91
C ILE A 22 -13.54 -0.55 -1.26
N LEU A 23 -13.89 -0.48 -2.55
CA LEU A 23 -15.28 -0.61 -3.00
C LEU A 23 -15.84 -2.00 -2.67
N ASP A 24 -15.03 -3.04 -2.82
CA ASP A 24 -15.41 -4.41 -2.43
C ASP A 24 -15.60 -4.54 -0.91
N VAL A 25 -14.60 -4.17 -0.09
CA VAL A 25 -14.67 -4.29 1.38
C VAL A 25 -15.82 -3.49 1.97
N THR A 26 -16.13 -2.32 1.40
CA THR A 26 -17.21 -1.46 1.89
C THR A 26 -18.59 -1.81 1.33
N GLY A 27 -18.69 -2.76 0.39
CA GLY A 27 -19.95 -3.12 -0.29
C GLY A 27 -20.49 -2.02 -1.21
N ARG A 28 -19.61 -1.13 -1.72
CA ARG A 28 -19.97 0.07 -2.51
C ARG A 28 -19.60 -0.04 -3.99
N THR A 29 -19.62 -1.25 -4.54
CA THR A 29 -19.21 -1.54 -5.93
C THR A 29 -19.97 -0.78 -7.02
N GLY A 30 -21.13 -0.17 -6.70
CA GLY A 30 -21.87 0.70 -7.60
C GLY A 30 -21.36 2.14 -7.74
N LEU A 31 -20.31 2.53 -7.00
CA LEU A 31 -19.73 3.88 -7.08
C LEU A 31 -18.57 3.92 -8.08
N PRO A 32 -18.73 4.58 -9.24
CA PRO A 32 -17.66 4.67 -10.23
C PRO A 32 -16.59 5.69 -9.79
N PRO A 33 -15.29 5.33 -9.79
CA PRO A 33 -14.24 6.30 -9.52
C PRO A 33 -14.10 7.30 -10.67
N VAL A 34 -13.78 8.54 -10.33
CA VAL A 34 -13.47 9.61 -11.30
C VAL A 34 -11.95 9.76 -11.40
N SER A 35 -11.43 9.67 -12.62
CA SER A 35 -10.01 9.92 -12.89
C SER A 35 -9.77 11.40 -13.10
N GLU A 36 -8.85 11.94 -12.33
CA GLU A 36 -8.44 13.35 -12.39
C GLU A 36 -7.00 13.49 -12.91
N SER A 37 -6.60 14.72 -13.22
CA SER A 37 -5.23 15.03 -13.62
C SER A 37 -4.21 14.64 -12.53
N ARG A 38 -2.99 14.25 -12.95
CA ARG A 38 -1.91 13.91 -12.01
C ARG A 38 -1.51 15.13 -11.18
N ARG A 39 -1.35 14.95 -9.88
CA ARG A 39 -0.83 16.00 -8.99
C ARG A 39 0.66 16.26 -9.31
N PRO A 40 1.07 17.53 -9.53
CA PRO A 40 2.48 17.85 -9.75
C PRO A 40 3.36 17.36 -8.59
N GLY A 41 4.49 16.75 -8.92
CA GLY A 41 5.44 16.22 -7.95
C GLY A 41 5.25 14.74 -7.58
N ASP A 42 4.09 14.13 -7.88
CA ASP A 42 3.88 12.71 -7.62
C ASP A 42 4.68 11.85 -8.62
N PRO A 43 5.55 10.93 -8.15
CA PRO A 43 6.23 9.98 -9.01
C PRO A 43 5.28 8.88 -9.50
N ALA A 44 5.64 8.23 -10.61
CA ALA A 44 4.84 7.11 -11.14
C ALA A 44 4.87 5.86 -10.24
N ARG A 45 5.94 5.67 -9.45
CA ARG A 45 6.14 4.50 -8.58
C ARG A 45 7.06 4.81 -7.42
N VAL A 46 6.67 4.38 -6.22
CA VAL A 46 7.51 4.36 -5.01
C VAL A 46 7.25 3.04 -4.28
N VAL A 47 8.28 2.22 -4.13
CA VAL A 47 8.21 0.93 -3.42
C VAL A 47 9.50 0.75 -2.63
N ALA A 48 9.39 0.41 -1.35
CA ALA A 48 10.53 0.13 -0.48
C ALA A 48 11.24 -1.16 -0.92
N SER A 49 12.57 -1.13 -1.08
CA SER A 49 13.38 -2.36 -1.03
C SER A 49 13.47 -2.81 0.43
N VAL A 50 13.13 -4.06 0.69
CA VAL A 50 12.98 -4.62 2.05
C VAL A 50 14.07 -5.64 2.40
N ASP A 51 15.04 -5.83 1.52
CA ASP A 51 16.08 -6.87 1.68
C ASP A 51 16.95 -6.60 2.91
N ALA A 52 17.33 -5.33 3.13
CA ALA A 52 18.16 -4.93 4.26
C ALA A 52 17.44 -5.13 5.61
N ILE A 53 16.17 -4.77 5.72
CA ILE A 53 15.43 -4.91 6.98
C ILE A 53 15.15 -6.38 7.32
N ALA A 54 14.93 -7.22 6.30
CA ALA A 54 14.80 -8.66 6.48
C ALA A 54 16.13 -9.28 6.95
N ALA A 55 17.26 -8.90 6.35
CA ALA A 55 18.57 -9.44 6.70
C ALA A 55 19.06 -9.01 8.09
N GLU A 56 18.89 -7.73 8.44
CA GLU A 56 19.44 -7.16 9.68
C GLU A 56 18.57 -7.43 10.90
N LEU A 57 17.24 -7.48 10.73
CA LEU A 57 16.29 -7.53 11.84
C LEU A 57 15.34 -8.73 11.83
N ASP A 58 15.44 -9.64 10.85
CA ASP A 58 14.48 -10.73 10.61
C ASP A 58 13.02 -10.21 10.56
N TRP A 59 12.86 -9.00 10.03
CA TRP A 59 11.57 -8.31 9.98
C TRP A 59 10.97 -8.36 8.58
N SER A 60 9.67 -8.60 8.52
CA SER A 60 8.87 -8.50 7.30
C SER A 60 7.46 -7.98 7.62
N ALA A 61 6.86 -7.27 6.67
CA ALA A 61 5.45 -6.88 6.76
C ALA A 61 4.57 -8.14 6.69
N ARG A 62 3.61 -8.27 7.63
CA ARG A 62 2.82 -9.50 7.81
C ARG A 62 1.40 -9.43 7.27
N TYR A 63 0.91 -8.22 6.99
CA TYR A 63 -0.46 -7.99 6.54
C TYR A 63 -0.51 -7.64 5.06
N GLY A 64 -1.50 -8.21 4.36
CA GLY A 64 -1.81 -7.88 2.97
C GLY A 64 -2.76 -6.69 2.86
N MET A 65 -2.93 -6.15 1.65
CA MET A 65 -3.77 -4.97 1.41
C MET A 65 -5.22 -5.14 1.88
N ARG A 66 -5.82 -6.33 1.67
CA ARG A 66 -7.20 -6.59 2.09
C ARG A 66 -7.35 -6.44 3.61
N THR A 67 -6.47 -7.07 4.37
CA THR A 67 -6.46 -6.96 5.83
C THR A 67 -6.28 -5.51 6.29
N MET A 68 -5.40 -4.74 5.62
CA MET A 68 -5.24 -3.31 5.92
C MET A 68 -6.55 -2.54 5.72
N VAL A 69 -7.22 -2.72 4.58
CA VAL A 69 -8.48 -2.03 4.26
C VAL A 69 -9.61 -2.47 5.21
N GLU A 70 -9.75 -3.77 5.46
CA GLU A 70 -10.75 -4.31 6.38
C GLU A 70 -10.58 -3.76 7.80
N SER A 71 -9.34 -3.74 8.32
CA SER A 71 -9.05 -3.18 9.64
C SER A 71 -9.33 -1.67 9.71
N ALA A 72 -8.99 -0.93 8.66
CA ALA A 72 -9.24 0.51 8.58
C ALA A 72 -10.75 0.83 8.52
N TRP A 73 -11.54 -0.02 7.88
CA TRP A 73 -12.99 0.12 7.81
C TRP A 73 -13.70 -0.27 9.11
N ALA A 74 -13.18 -1.27 9.83
CA ALA A 74 -13.76 -1.75 11.08
C ALA A 74 -13.68 -0.72 12.24
N GLY A 75 -12.68 0.17 12.22
CA GLY A 75 -12.42 1.16 13.27
C GLY A 75 -11.45 0.69 14.33
#